data_AF-A0A920JJR5-F1
#
_entry.id   AF-A0A920JJR5-F1
#
_cell.length_a   1.000
_cell.length_b   1.000
_cell.length_c   1.000
_cell.angle_alpha   90.00
_cell.angle_beta   90.00
_cell.angle_gamma   90.00
#
_symmetry.space_group_name_H-M   'P 1'
#
loop_
_entity.id
_entity.type
_entity.pdbx_description
1 polymer ?
#
loop_
_entity_poly.entity_id
_entity_poly.type
_entity_poly.pdbx_seq_one_letter_code
_entity_poly.pdbx_strand_id
1 'polypeptide(L)' 'MRSFCEGVEPQEGEVVIVKQYASAFFGTSLVATLNGLGVDTLIITGCTTSGCIRATAVDTVQHGIQTYLRKRVYR' A
#
# COMPACT_ATOMS: atom_id res chain seq x y z
N MET A 1 10.68 -15.45 1.94
CA MET A 1 9.67 -14.43 2.27
C MET A 1 10.09 -13.80 3.58
N ARG A 2 10.18 -12.47 3.69
CA ARG A 2 10.37 -11.83 5.01
C ARG A 2 9.09 -12.01 5.83
N SER A 3 9.22 -12.24 7.13
CA SER A 3 8.07 -12.35 8.04
C SER A 3 7.34 -11.01 8.15
N PHE A 4 6.02 -11.06 8.35
CA PHE A 4 5.26 -9.90 8.82
C PHE A 4 5.66 -9.59 10.28
N CYS A 5 5.50 -8.33 10.70
CA CYS A 5 5.63 -7.99 12.12
C CYS A 5 4.45 -8.59 12.90
N GLU A 6 4.68 -8.87 14.18
CA GLU A 6 3.64 -9.40 15.07
C GLU A 6 2.45 -8.43 15.15
N GLY A 7 1.23 -8.96 14.98
CA GLY A 7 -0.02 -8.20 15.04
C GLY A 7 -0.38 -7.44 13.75
N VAL A 8 0.40 -7.60 12.68
CA VAL A 8 0.09 -7.08 11.33
C VAL A 8 0.20 -8.18 10.27
N GLU A 9 -0.05 -9.42 10.68
CA GLU A 9 -0.21 -10.55 9.77
C GLU A 9 -1.50 -10.37 8.95
N PRO A 10 -1.48 -10.72 7.66
CA PRO A 10 -2.68 -10.68 6.84
C PRO A 10 -3.71 -11.69 7.34
N GLN A 11 -4.98 -11.27 7.38
CA GLN A 11 -6.11 -12.16 7.65
C GLN A 11 -6.48 -12.99 6.42
N GLU A 12 -7.31 -14.01 6.62
CA GLU A 12 -7.82 -14.82 5.52
C GLU A 12 -8.61 -13.96 4.53
N GLY A 13 -8.27 -14.07 3.24
CA GLY A 13 -8.88 -13.29 2.16
C GLY A 13 -8.22 -11.94 1.89
N GLU A 14 -7.27 -11.49 2.71
CA GLU A 14 -6.52 -10.26 2.44
C GLU A 14 -5.47 -10.45 1.33
N VAL A 15 -5.45 -9.53 0.36
CA VAL A 15 -4.53 -9.60 -0.77
C VAL A 15 -3.13 -9.17 -0.34
N VAL A 16 -2.16 -10.07 -0.47
CA VAL A 16 -0.75 -9.79 -0.22
C VAL A 16 -0.03 -9.50 -1.54
N ILE A 17 0.53 -8.30 -1.67
CA ILE A 17 1.32 -7.88 -2.83
C ILE A 17 2.79 -7.81 -2.45
N VAL A 18 3.63 -8.56 -3.19
CA VAL A 18 5.08 -8.49 -3.06
C VAL A 18 5.62 -7.51 -4.09
N LYS A 19 6.40 -6.52 -3.63
CA LYS A 19 7.01 -5.48 -4.49
C LYS A 19 8.53 -5.52 -4.41
N GLN A 20 9.20 -5.19 -5.52
CA GLN A 20 10.65 -5.04 -5.60
C GLN A 20 11.12 -3.58 -5.42
N TYR A 21 10.23 -2.63 -5.67
CA TYR A 21 10.56 -1.20 -5.70
C TYR A 21 9.90 -0.42 -4.56
N ALA A 22 10.20 0.88 -4.46
CA ALA A 22 9.70 1.72 -3.38
C ALA A 22 8.17 1.83 -3.39
N SER A 23 7.59 2.17 -4.54
CA SER A 23 6.14 2.25 -4.72
C SER A 23 5.51 0.86 -4.75
N ALA A 24 4.35 0.72 -4.09
CA ALA A 24 3.54 -0.48 -4.18
C ALA A 24 2.86 -0.66 -5.55
N PHE A 25 2.80 0.38 -6.38
CA PHE A 25 2.23 0.32 -7.73
C PHE A 25 3.25 -0.13 -8.78
N PHE A 26 4.50 0.29 -8.62
CA PHE A 26 5.50 0.10 -9.66
C PHE A 26 5.89 -1.39 -9.80
N GLY A 27 5.56 -1.97 -10.95
CA GLY A 27 5.82 -3.37 -11.26
C GLY A 27 4.93 -4.37 -10.51
N THR A 28 3.75 -3.95 -10.06
CA THR A 28 2.76 -4.82 -9.40
C THR A 28 1.39 -4.72 -10.04
N SER A 29 0.46 -5.61 -9.67
CA SER A 29 -0.93 -5.57 -10.11
C SER A 29 -1.83 -4.63 -9.30
N LEU A 30 -1.29 -3.85 -8.35
CA LEU A 30 -2.09 -3.11 -7.37
C LEU A 30 -3.12 -2.18 -8.02
N VAL A 31 -2.74 -1.37 -9.02
CA VAL A 31 -3.69 -0.45 -9.68
C VAL A 31 -4.83 -1.19 -10.38
N ALA A 32 -4.52 -2.30 -11.06
CA ALA A 32 -5.53 -3.08 -11.77
C ALA A 32 -6.50 -3.74 -10.77
N THR A 33 -5.98 -4.24 -9.65
CA THR A 33 -6.79 -4.78 -8.56
C THR A 33 -7.72 -3.72 -7.97
N LEU A 34 -7.21 -2.54 -7.65
CA LEU A 34 -8.01 -1.46 -7.08
C LEU A 34 -9.10 -0.97 -8.04
N ASN A 35 -8.77 -0.81 -9.32
CA ASN A 35 -9.73 -0.43 -10.35
C ASN A 35 -10.81 -1.51 -10.54
N GLY A 36 -10.43 -2.79 -10.53
CA GLY A 36 -11.38 -3.90 -10.62
C GLY A 36 -12.32 -3.99 -9.42
N LEU A 37 -11.88 -3.51 -8.25
CA LEU A 37 -12.68 -3.39 -7.04
C LEU A 37 -13.49 -2.08 -6.97
N GLY A 38 -13.31 -1.16 -7.93
CA GLY A 38 -13.96 0.15 -7.93
C GLY A 38 -13.50 1.07 -6.79
N VAL A 39 -12.27 0.91 -6.31
CA VAL A 39 -11.73 1.71 -5.18
C VAL A 39 -11.28 3.08 -5.68
N ASP A 40 -11.88 4.14 -5.13
CA ASP A 40 -11.53 5.53 -5.43
C ASP A 40 -10.64 6.19 -4.36
N THR A 41 -10.50 5.57 -3.19
CA THR A 41 -9.81 6.12 -2.02
C THR A 41 -8.93 5.07 -1.36
N LEU A 42 -7.68 5.41 -1.06
CA LEU A 42 -6.74 4.56 -0.33
C LEU A 42 -6.29 5.19 0.99
N ILE A 43 -6.33 4.39 2.04
CA ILE A 43 -5.68 4.68 3.32
C ILE A 43 -4.32 3.97 3.32
N ILE A 44 -3.25 4.74 3.43
CA ILE A 44 -1.88 4.21 3.40
C ILE A 44 -1.28 4.27 4.81
N THR A 45 -0.76 3.13 5.27
CA THR A 45 -0.01 2.97 6.51
C THR A 45 1.19 2.06 6.30
N GLY A 46 2.16 2.10 7.23
CA GLY A 46 3.37 1.28 7.19
C GLY A 46 4.67 2.09 7.25
N CYS A 47 5.75 1.52 6.71
CA CYS A 47 7.10 2.08 6.80
C CYS A 47 7.95 1.85 5.52
N THR A 48 9.01 2.63 5.28
CA THR A 48 9.36 3.90 5.95
C THR A 48 8.63 5.08 5.31
N THR A 49 8.30 6.09 6.12
CA THR A 49 7.56 7.29 5.69
C THR A 49 8.25 8.01 4.54
N SER A 50 9.57 8.20 4.64
CA SER A 50 10.39 8.87 3.62
C SER A 50 10.79 7.98 2.45
N GLY A 51 10.36 6.72 2.42
CA GLY A 51 10.67 5.79 1.35
C GLY A 51 9.39 5.28 0.69
N CYS A 52 9.07 4.02 1.00
CA CYS A 52 7.97 3.29 0.38
C CYS A 52 6.62 4.00 0.52
N ILE A 53 6.34 4.59 1.68
CA ILE A 53 5.06 5.25 1.93
C ILE A 53 4.91 6.51 1.08
N ARG A 54 5.95 7.37 1.02
CA ARG A 54 5.91 8.56 0.16
C ARG A 54 5.79 8.19 -1.31
N ALA A 55 6.58 7.22 -1.79
CA ALA A 55 6.53 6.80 -3.19
C ALA A 55 5.14 6.27 -3.57
N THR A 56 4.56 5.42 -2.72
CA THR A 56 3.21 4.86 -2.95
C THR A 56 2.12 5.94 -2.89
N ALA A 57 2.23 6.90 -1.96
CA ALA A 57 1.27 8.00 -1.85
C ALA A 57 1.28 8.91 -3.08
N VAL A 58 2.47 9.21 -3.60
CA VAL A 58 2.61 9.99 -4.84
C VAL A 58 1.98 9.24 -6.02
N ASP A 59 2.28 7.95 -6.18
CA ASP A 59 1.73 7.14 -7.28
C ASP A 59 0.20 6.97 -7.17
N THR A 60 -0.34 6.90 -5.96
CA THR A 60 -1.79 6.84 -5.73
C THR A 60 -2.49 8.05 -6.37
N VAL A 61 -1.96 9.25 -6.13
CA VAL A 61 -2.49 10.49 -6.72
C VAL A 61 -2.29 10.51 -8.24
N GLN A 62 -1.16 9.99 -8.75
CA GLN A 62 -0.94 9.87 -10.20
C GLN A 62 -1.93 8.94 -10.89
N HIS A 63 -2.48 7.96 -10.18
CA HIS A 63 -3.53 7.07 -10.66
C HIS A 63 -4.95 7.62 -10.47
N GLY A 64 -5.10 8.86 -10.01
CA GLY A 64 -6.41 9.50 -9.81
C GLY A 64 -7.18 9.03 -8.57
N ILE A 65 -6.50 8.34 -7.65
CA ILE A 65 -7.08 7.80 -6.42
C ILE A 65 -6.84 8.77 -5.26
N GLN A 66 -7.86 9.02 -4.45
CA GLN A 66 -7.74 9.86 -3.26
C GLN A 66 -6.86 9.19 -2.20
N THR A 67 -5.92 9.94 -1.64
CA THR A 67 -4.91 9.38 -0.73
C THR A 67 -5.06 9.94 0.68
N TYR A 68 -5.25 9.05 1.66
CA TYR A 68 -5.21 9.36 3.08
C TYR A 68 -4.02 8.70 3.75
N LEU A 69 -3.15 9.51 4.36
CA LEU A 69 -1.99 9.00 5.10
C LEU A 69 -2.30 8.94 6.60
N ARG A 70 -2.15 7.76 7.19
CA ARG A 70 -2.31 7.58 8.65
C ARG A 70 -0.96 7.72 9.35
N LYS A 71 -0.77 8.82 10.08
CA LYS A 71 0.46 9.07 10.86
C LYS A 71 0.56 8.09 12.03
N ARG A 72 1.63 7.29 12.06
CA ARG A 72 2.04 6.30 13.11
C ARG A 72 1.00 5.24 13.50
N VAL A 73 1.28 3.97 13.18
CA VAL A 73 0.80 2.80 13.93
C VAL A 73 2.01 2.20 14.63
N TYR A 74 2.33 2.67 15.83
CA TYR A 74 3.17 1.94 16.78
C TYR A 74 2.50 2.16 18.14
N ARG A 75 2.05 1.06 18.75
CA ARG A 75 1.82 0.99 20.19
C ARG A 75 3.09 0.43 20.81
#